data_AF-F4RGB5-F1
#
_entry.id   AF-F4RGB5-F1
#
_cell.length_a   1.000
_cell.length_b   1.000
_cell.length_c   1.000
_cell.angle_alpha   90.00
_cell.angle_beta   90.00
_cell.angle_gamma   90.00
#
_symmetry.space_group_name_H-M   'P 1'
#
loop_
_entity.id
_entity.type
_entity.pdbx_description
1 polymer ?
#
loop_
_entity_poly.entity_id
_entity_poly.type
_entity_poly.pdbx_seq_one_letter_code
_entity_poly.pdbx_strand_id
1 'polypeptide(L)'
;MTDDQLMDMYALTPICLRVALSLANTIGTIPRRVDDPRVIAEKEREADAGFPKCTCSNCDPEAAEMLVCNLPRLTKANYQMAMEDVFKVDGFLKPIDIEAEKVAAQAGNAPALPKKTLSRKRNGPLDTALKELADELVSIYKLHYIKIFGDDDYCESEDYFGIGEARTIVNSLDNIKQSQDIEQAMGGDIIEGGVKLVFEYLEEWRKQDIALQYSQKQAKLLEMKSKADDKRVLADVTNVKQIPTGPAAATKKKRRSSAQVKADKEAAILKADFNRRCLKWMKEDNVPADKLDEREEAYQNDLKQQASGNAQVDFCDTRL
;
A
#
# COMPACT_ATOMS: atom_id res chain seq x y z
N MET A 1 38.85 6.63 -6.71
CA MET A 1 37.39 6.62 -6.60
C MET A 1 36.93 5.27 -7.09
N THR A 2 36.08 4.55 -6.34
CA THR A 2 35.50 3.29 -6.84
C THR A 2 34.37 3.60 -7.82
N ASP A 3 33.98 2.62 -8.64
CA ASP A 3 32.86 2.77 -9.57
C ASP A 3 31.55 3.10 -8.83
N ASP A 4 31.29 2.45 -7.68
CA ASP A 4 30.14 2.74 -6.83
C ASP A 4 30.10 4.22 -6.38
N GLN A 5 31.25 4.74 -5.92
CA GLN A 5 31.34 6.13 -5.52
C GLN A 5 31.06 7.07 -6.69
N LEU A 6 31.48 6.70 -7.90
CA LEU A 6 31.26 7.49 -9.11
C LEU A 6 29.78 7.51 -9.50
N MET A 7 29.12 6.36 -9.42
CA MET A 7 27.67 6.23 -9.65
C MET A 7 26.87 7.05 -8.63
N ASP A 8 27.23 7.01 -7.36
CA ASP A 8 26.62 7.86 -6.32
C ASP A 8 26.80 9.35 -6.61
N MET A 9 27.97 9.74 -7.12
CA MET A 9 28.22 11.13 -7.51
C MET A 9 27.36 11.55 -8.71
N TYR A 10 27.12 10.68 -9.69
CA TYR A 10 26.20 10.98 -10.79
C TYR A 10 24.77 11.17 -10.30
N ALA A 11 24.32 10.35 -9.36
CA ALA A 11 22.96 10.42 -8.83
C ALA A 11 22.66 11.74 -8.10
N LEU A 12 23.69 12.36 -7.50
CA LEU A 12 23.55 13.57 -6.68
C LEU A 12 24.09 14.84 -7.33
N THR A 13 24.68 14.75 -8.53
CA THR A 13 25.36 15.91 -9.12
C THR A 13 24.38 16.98 -9.58
N PRO A 14 24.59 18.26 -9.23
CA PRO A 14 23.77 19.37 -9.72
C PRO A 14 24.21 19.87 -11.11
N ILE A 15 25.27 19.29 -11.68
CA ILE A 15 25.83 19.75 -12.96
C ILE A 15 25.23 18.98 -14.15
N CYS A 16 25.31 19.56 -15.35
CA CYS A 16 24.93 18.88 -16.59
C CYS A 16 25.55 17.47 -16.66
N LEU A 17 24.75 16.43 -16.89
CA LEU A 17 25.24 15.04 -16.92
C LEU A 17 26.28 14.79 -18.03
N ARG A 18 26.16 15.47 -19.17
CA ARG A 18 27.16 15.39 -20.26
C ARG A 18 28.51 15.95 -19.83
N VAL A 19 28.49 17.10 -19.13
CA VAL A 19 29.70 17.72 -18.57
C VAL A 19 30.26 16.87 -17.43
N ALA A 20 29.40 16.35 -16.56
CA ALA A 20 29.80 15.43 -15.49
C ALA A 20 30.52 14.21 -16.06
N LEU A 21 29.99 13.63 -17.14
CA LEU A 21 30.58 12.49 -17.82
C LEU A 21 31.94 12.81 -18.44
N SER A 22 32.06 13.94 -19.12
CA SER A 22 33.34 14.39 -19.67
C SER A 22 34.39 14.59 -18.58
N LEU A 23 34.03 15.26 -17.48
CA LEU A 23 34.94 15.50 -16.37
C LEU A 23 35.30 14.21 -15.62
N ALA A 24 34.34 13.33 -15.37
CA ALA A 24 34.62 12.01 -14.79
C ALA A 24 35.65 11.24 -15.63
N ASN A 25 35.52 11.25 -16.96
CA ASN A 25 36.42 10.54 -17.85
C ASN A 25 37.81 11.19 -17.96
N THR A 26 37.89 12.52 -17.86
CA THR A 26 39.16 13.27 -18.06
C THR A 26 39.96 13.45 -16.78
N ILE A 27 39.29 13.68 -15.65
CA ILE A 27 39.93 13.98 -14.35
C ILE A 27 39.59 12.95 -13.26
N GLY A 28 38.79 11.92 -13.55
CA GLY A 28 38.46 10.85 -12.62
C GLY A 28 37.55 11.26 -11.45
N THR A 29 36.93 12.44 -11.52
CA THR A 29 36.07 12.99 -10.47
C THR A 29 34.97 13.87 -11.05
N ILE A 30 33.80 13.88 -10.39
CA ILE A 30 32.66 14.74 -10.77
C ILE A 30 32.62 15.94 -9.83
N PRO A 31 32.77 17.18 -10.32
CA PRO A 31 32.62 18.37 -9.48
C PRO A 31 31.21 18.44 -8.88
N ARG A 32 31.13 18.84 -7.60
CA ARG A 32 29.86 18.92 -6.87
C ARG A 32 29.13 20.25 -7.04
N ARG A 33 29.72 21.21 -7.75
CA ARG A 33 29.18 22.56 -7.86
C ARG A 33 29.20 23.05 -9.31
N VAL A 34 28.18 23.82 -9.64
CA VAL A 34 28.00 24.38 -11.00
C VAL A 34 28.97 25.52 -11.27
N ASP A 35 29.46 26.19 -10.22
CA ASP A 35 30.42 27.29 -10.24
C ASP A 35 31.89 26.82 -10.30
N ASP A 36 32.14 25.51 -10.36
CA ASP A 36 33.50 24.99 -10.48
C ASP A 36 34.14 25.43 -11.81
N PRO A 37 35.36 26.01 -11.81
CA PRO A 37 36.03 26.48 -13.02
C PRO A 37 36.15 25.41 -14.11
N ARG A 38 36.26 24.13 -13.74
CA ARG A 38 36.36 23.01 -14.68
C ARG A 38 35.03 22.75 -15.38
N VAL A 39 33.91 22.92 -14.65
CA VAL A 39 32.56 22.80 -15.20
C VAL A 39 32.27 23.94 -16.16
N ILE A 40 32.69 25.16 -15.81
CA ILE A 40 32.53 26.33 -16.66
C ILE A 40 33.34 26.17 -17.95
N ALA A 41 34.63 25.85 -17.84
CA ALA A 41 35.50 25.63 -19.00
C ALA A 41 34.99 24.53 -19.93
N GLU A 42 34.46 23.43 -19.37
CA GLU A 42 33.91 22.34 -20.17
C GLU A 42 32.61 22.72 -20.89
N LYS A 43 31.75 23.50 -20.24
CA LYS A 43 30.55 24.07 -20.88
C LYS A 43 30.89 25.02 -22.02
N GLU A 44 31.90 25.87 -21.83
CA GLU A 44 32.39 26.79 -22.87
C GLU A 44 32.97 26.02 -24.06
N ARG A 45 33.80 25.00 -23.80
CA ARG A 45 34.32 24.10 -24.84
C ARG A 45 33.21 23.43 -25.65
N GLU A 46 32.16 22.91 -24.98
CA GLU A 46 31.01 22.31 -25.67
C GLU A 46 30.28 23.34 -26.55
N ALA A 47 30.11 24.57 -26.07
CA ALA A 47 29.47 25.65 -26.82
C ALA A 47 30.30 26.05 -28.06
N ASP A 48 31.61 26.22 -27.90
CA ASP A 48 32.53 26.56 -28.99
C ASP A 48 32.63 25.45 -30.04
N ALA A 49 32.51 24.19 -29.61
CA ALA A 49 32.46 23.03 -30.49
C ALA A 49 31.09 22.82 -31.16
N GLY A 50 30.10 23.69 -30.89
CA GLY A 50 28.77 23.65 -31.52
C GLY A 50 27.90 22.48 -31.04
N PHE A 51 28.11 21.99 -29.81
CA PHE A 51 27.30 20.89 -29.28
C PHE A 51 25.84 21.33 -29.12
N PRO A 52 24.87 20.44 -29.34
CA PRO A 52 23.46 20.76 -29.10
C PRO A 52 23.24 21.06 -27.62
N LYS A 53 22.22 21.88 -27.34
CA LYS A 53 21.78 22.16 -25.97
C LYS A 53 21.45 20.84 -25.27
N CYS A 54 21.99 20.65 -24.07
CA CYS A 54 21.73 19.45 -23.30
C CYS A 54 20.31 19.48 -22.71
N THR A 55 19.63 18.34 -22.77
CA THR A 55 18.26 18.11 -22.26
C THR A 55 18.24 17.15 -21.07
N CYS A 56 19.38 16.97 -20.38
CA CYS A 56 19.41 16.16 -19.16
C CYS A 56 18.59 16.81 -18.03
N SER A 57 18.25 16.04 -16.99
CA SER A 57 17.46 16.49 -15.84
C SER A 57 17.99 17.74 -15.13
N ASN A 58 19.30 17.98 -15.18
CA ASN A 58 19.91 19.19 -14.59
C ASN A 58 19.90 20.42 -15.52
N CYS A 59 19.77 20.22 -16.83
CA CYS A 59 19.73 21.30 -17.83
C CYS A 59 18.31 21.66 -18.27
N ASP A 60 17.39 20.71 -18.20
CA ASP A 60 15.97 20.88 -18.50
C ASP A 60 15.12 20.11 -17.46
N PRO A 61 15.00 20.64 -16.23
CA PRO A 61 14.28 19.97 -15.16
C PRO A 61 12.77 19.88 -15.43
N GLU A 62 12.20 20.85 -16.15
CA GLU A 62 10.76 20.86 -16.47
C GLU A 62 10.42 19.75 -17.45
N ALA A 63 11.20 19.59 -18.53
CA ALA A 63 11.01 18.49 -19.46
C ALA A 63 11.23 17.12 -18.80
N ALA A 64 12.23 17.02 -17.91
CA ALA A 64 12.50 15.79 -17.18
C ALA A 64 11.36 15.42 -16.22
N GLU A 65 10.80 16.38 -15.49
CA GLU A 65 9.65 16.16 -14.60
C GLU A 65 8.42 15.74 -15.40
N MET A 66 8.13 16.43 -16.52
CA MET A 66 7.06 16.05 -17.45
C MET A 66 7.21 14.61 -17.93
N LEU A 67 8.42 14.20 -18.31
CA LEU A 67 8.69 12.82 -18.74
C LEU A 67 8.43 11.82 -17.62
N VAL A 68 9.01 12.05 -16.43
CA VAL A 68 8.90 11.14 -15.28
C VAL A 68 7.44 10.95 -14.86
N CYS A 69 6.66 12.03 -14.78
CA CYS A 69 5.25 11.96 -14.44
C CYS A 69 4.40 11.21 -15.48
N ASN A 70 4.83 11.20 -16.74
CA ASN A 70 4.13 10.56 -17.85
C ASN A 70 4.74 9.23 -18.31
N LEU A 71 5.76 8.70 -17.61
CA LEU A 71 6.31 7.35 -17.89
C LEU A 71 5.22 6.27 -17.99
N PRO A 72 4.18 6.22 -17.11
CA PRO A 72 3.09 5.24 -17.24
C PRO A 72 2.22 5.41 -18.50
N ARG A 73 2.31 6.55 -19.18
CA ARG A 73 1.59 6.89 -20.42
C ARG A 73 2.48 6.80 -21.66
N LEU A 74 3.74 6.40 -21.48
CA LEU A 74 4.69 6.18 -22.56
C LEU A 74 4.38 4.85 -23.27
N THR A 75 4.35 4.88 -24.59
CA THR A 75 4.04 3.75 -25.47
C THR A 75 5.04 3.72 -26.62
N LYS A 76 5.15 2.58 -27.32
CA LYS A 76 5.99 2.49 -28.52
C LYS A 76 5.63 3.53 -29.60
N ALA A 77 4.36 3.94 -29.66
CA ALA A 77 3.88 4.90 -30.67
C ALA A 77 4.24 6.35 -30.35
N ASN A 78 4.31 6.72 -29.06
CA ASN A 78 4.60 8.10 -28.64
C ASN A 78 6.02 8.31 -28.11
N TYR A 79 6.82 7.24 -27.97
CA TYR A 79 8.18 7.28 -27.44
C TYR A 79 9.08 8.28 -28.15
N GLN A 80 9.15 8.22 -29.48
CA GLN A 80 10.04 9.09 -30.25
C GLN A 80 9.66 10.57 -30.07
N MET A 81 8.37 10.88 -30.15
CA MET A 81 7.89 12.24 -29.92
C MET A 81 8.15 12.70 -28.49
N ALA A 82 8.03 11.81 -27.48
CA ALA A 82 8.37 12.12 -26.11
C ALA A 82 9.87 12.41 -25.91
N MET A 83 10.75 11.74 -26.66
CA MET A 83 12.20 12.02 -26.60
C MET A 83 12.58 13.32 -27.32
N GLU A 84 11.83 13.71 -28.35
CA GLU A 84 12.04 14.95 -29.10
C GLU A 84 11.45 16.17 -28.38
N ASP A 85 10.20 16.08 -27.92
CA ASP A 85 9.47 17.15 -27.23
C ASP A 85 8.31 16.58 -26.38
N VAL A 86 8.56 16.39 -25.09
CA VAL A 86 7.59 15.89 -24.11
C VAL A 86 6.32 16.74 -24.00
N PHE A 87 6.35 18.02 -24.37
CA PHE A 87 5.21 18.93 -24.24
C PHE A 87 4.23 18.82 -25.41
N LYS A 88 4.62 18.17 -26.51
CA LYS A 88 3.79 17.96 -27.70
C LYS A 88 3.13 16.59 -27.75
N VAL A 89 3.35 15.74 -26.74
CA VAL A 89 2.79 14.39 -26.73
C VAL A 89 1.33 14.42 -26.33
N ASP A 90 0.47 14.01 -27.26
CA ASP A 90 -0.95 13.83 -26.98
C ASP A 90 -1.20 12.85 -25.83
N GLY A 91 -2.00 13.27 -24.86
CA GLY A 91 -2.33 12.48 -23.68
C GLY A 91 -1.33 12.59 -22.52
N PHE A 92 -0.23 13.32 -22.67
CA PHE A 92 0.60 13.69 -21.53
C PHE A 92 -0.10 14.75 -20.69
N LEU A 93 -0.01 14.60 -19.37
CA LEU A 93 -0.60 15.50 -18.40
C LEU A 93 0.50 16.28 -17.70
N LYS A 94 0.20 17.51 -17.28
CA LYS A 94 1.13 18.25 -16.44
C LYS A 94 1.20 17.60 -15.04
N PRO A 95 2.33 17.68 -14.33
CA PRO A 95 2.48 17.14 -12.98
C PRO A 95 1.33 17.58 -12.04
N ILE A 96 0.90 18.84 -12.14
CA ILE A 96 -0.21 19.40 -11.35
C ILE A 96 -1.53 18.66 -11.63
N ASP A 97 -1.82 18.36 -12.89
CA ASP A 97 -3.04 17.68 -13.30
C ASP A 97 -3.05 16.21 -12.84
N ILE A 98 -1.87 15.56 -12.85
CA ILE A 98 -1.70 14.20 -12.34
C ILE A 98 -1.92 14.15 -10.82
N GLU A 99 -1.39 15.11 -10.08
CA GLU A 99 -1.65 15.20 -8.64
C GLU A 99 -3.13 15.48 -8.35
N ALA A 100 -3.78 16.32 -9.15
CA ALA A 100 -5.22 16.54 -9.05
C ALA A 100 -6.03 15.25 -9.34
N GLU A 101 -5.66 14.47 -10.36
CA GLU A 101 -6.28 13.15 -10.64
C GLU A 101 -6.09 12.18 -9.47
N LYS A 102 -4.88 12.12 -8.89
CA LYS A 102 -4.60 11.25 -7.73
C LYS A 102 -5.45 11.65 -6.52
N VAL A 103 -5.57 12.94 -6.23
CA VAL A 103 -6.39 13.45 -5.13
C VAL A 103 -7.89 13.18 -5.39
N ALA A 104 -8.37 13.39 -6.61
CA ALA A 104 -9.75 13.11 -6.98
C ALA A 104 -10.10 11.61 -6.90
N ALA A 105 -9.17 10.74 -7.31
CA ALA A 105 -9.31 9.30 -7.21
C ALA A 105 -9.33 8.82 -5.74
N GLN A 106 -8.56 9.47 -4.86
CA GLN A 106 -8.56 9.20 -3.42
C GLN A 106 -9.81 9.73 -2.71
N ALA A 107 -10.40 10.82 -3.21
CA ALA A 107 -11.62 11.41 -2.70
C ALA A 107 -12.92 10.69 -3.15
N GLY A 108 -12.83 9.65 -3.98
CA GLY A 108 -13.97 8.82 -4.38
C GLY A 108 -14.91 9.44 -5.43
N ASN A 109 -14.49 10.53 -6.10
CA ASN A 109 -15.35 11.28 -7.03
C ASN A 109 -15.13 10.92 -8.52
N ALA A 110 -14.28 9.96 -8.85
CA ALA A 110 -14.15 9.46 -10.22
C ALA A 110 -15.27 8.43 -10.52
N PRO A 111 -15.84 8.40 -11.75
CA PRO A 111 -16.68 7.28 -12.17
C PRO A 111 -15.85 6.02 -12.04
N ALA A 112 -16.25 5.14 -11.13
CA ALA A 112 -15.57 3.87 -10.91
C ALA A 112 -15.69 3.02 -12.18
N LEU A 113 -14.70 3.09 -13.07
CA LEU A 113 -14.35 1.89 -13.80
C LEU A 113 -13.98 0.86 -12.72
N PRO A 114 -14.50 -0.37 -12.78
CA PRO A 114 -14.13 -1.42 -11.86
C PRO A 114 -12.68 -1.79 -12.15
N LYS A 115 -11.73 -1.00 -11.65
CA LYS A 115 -10.36 -1.43 -11.44
C LYS A 115 -10.49 -2.58 -10.45
N LYS A 116 -10.48 -3.81 -10.97
CA LYS A 116 -10.19 -5.01 -10.18
C LYS A 116 -8.73 -4.94 -9.73
N THR A 117 -8.35 -3.89 -9.02
CA THR A 117 -7.08 -3.90 -8.30
C THR A 117 -7.23 -4.99 -7.27
N LEU A 118 -6.45 -6.06 -7.45
CA LEU A 118 -6.20 -7.03 -6.41
C LEU A 118 -5.65 -6.24 -5.22
N SER A 119 -6.53 -5.94 -4.28
CA SER A 119 -6.20 -5.18 -3.09
C SER A 119 -5.02 -5.87 -2.42
N ARG A 120 -3.92 -5.13 -2.23
CA ARG A 120 -2.77 -5.50 -1.38
C ARG A 120 -3.22 -5.56 0.09
N LYS A 121 -4.18 -6.43 0.39
CA LYS A 121 -4.66 -6.67 1.75
C LYS A 121 -3.50 -7.35 2.47
N ARG A 122 -3.18 -6.87 3.67
CA ARG A 122 -2.19 -7.46 4.58
C ARG A 122 -2.33 -8.99 4.55
N ASN A 123 -1.35 -9.67 3.96
CA ASN A 123 -1.39 -11.12 3.72
C ASN A 123 -1.57 -11.81 5.08
N GLY A 124 -2.76 -12.36 5.32
CA GLY A 124 -2.99 -13.26 6.45
C GLY A 124 -2.16 -14.53 6.27
N PRO A 125 -2.14 -15.42 7.27
CA PRO A 125 -1.49 -16.73 7.11
C PRO A 125 -2.10 -17.46 5.91
N LEU A 126 -1.29 -17.70 4.88
CA LEU A 126 -1.68 -18.53 3.73
C LEU A 126 -1.89 -19.97 4.19
N ASP A 127 -2.87 -20.65 3.59
CA ASP A 127 -3.00 -22.10 3.70
C ASP A 127 -1.71 -22.76 3.18
N THR A 128 -1.33 -23.90 3.75
CA THR A 128 -0.07 -24.58 3.41
C THR A 128 0.06 -24.84 1.91
N ALA A 129 -1.02 -25.29 1.25
CA ALA A 129 -1.03 -25.54 -0.19
C ALA A 129 -0.78 -24.27 -1.02
N LEU A 130 -1.24 -23.10 -0.55
CA LEU A 130 -1.01 -21.83 -1.23
C LEU A 130 0.40 -21.28 -1.01
N LYS A 131 1.04 -21.62 0.11
CA LYS A 131 2.44 -21.27 0.35
C LYS A 131 3.34 -22.05 -0.60
N GLU A 132 3.15 -23.37 -0.66
CA GLU A 132 3.88 -24.26 -1.56
C GLU A 132 3.73 -23.80 -3.02
N LEU A 133 2.50 -23.49 -3.46
CA LEU A 133 2.26 -22.94 -4.78
C LEU A 133 3.01 -21.61 -5.01
N ALA A 134 3.02 -20.70 -4.04
CA ALA A 134 3.73 -19.44 -4.20
C ALA A 134 5.25 -19.64 -4.35
N ASP A 135 5.83 -20.57 -3.59
CA ASP A 135 7.25 -20.90 -3.67
C ASP A 135 7.59 -21.61 -5.00
N GLU A 136 6.70 -22.48 -5.49
CA GLU A 136 6.80 -23.12 -6.81
C GLU A 136 6.75 -22.10 -7.96
N LEU A 137 5.85 -21.12 -7.88
CA LEU A 137 5.74 -20.04 -8.88
C LEU A 137 7.02 -19.22 -8.98
N VAL A 138 7.64 -18.86 -7.86
CA VAL A 138 8.93 -18.17 -7.85
C VAL A 138 10.02 -19.07 -8.47
N SER A 139 10.00 -20.36 -8.13
CA SER A 139 10.99 -21.33 -8.64
C SER A 139 10.90 -21.53 -10.14
N ILE A 140 9.69 -21.70 -10.71
CA ILE A 140 9.52 -21.87 -12.15
C ILE A 140 9.87 -20.58 -12.91
N TYR A 141 9.53 -19.41 -12.35
CA TYR A 141 9.91 -18.14 -12.95
C TYR A 141 11.43 -17.96 -12.97
N LYS A 142 12.13 -18.34 -11.89
CA LYS A 142 13.60 -18.33 -11.83
C LYS A 142 14.24 -19.21 -12.90
N LEU A 143 13.65 -20.37 -13.21
CA LEU A 143 14.14 -21.22 -14.31
C LEU A 143 13.96 -20.54 -15.69
N HIS A 144 12.85 -19.83 -15.89
CA HIS A 144 12.62 -19.05 -17.11
C HIS A 144 13.56 -17.85 -17.22
N TYR A 145 13.80 -17.16 -16.11
CA TYR A 145 14.80 -16.11 -15.99
C TYR A 145 16.18 -16.57 -16.43
N ILE A 146 16.69 -17.66 -15.84
CA ILE A 146 18.01 -18.24 -16.17
C ILE A 146 18.06 -18.67 -17.63
N LYS A 147 16.95 -19.16 -18.20
CA LYS A 147 16.89 -19.53 -19.63
C LYS A 147 17.08 -18.33 -20.56
N ILE A 148 16.63 -17.14 -20.16
CA ILE A 148 16.72 -15.93 -20.98
C ILE A 148 18.06 -15.22 -20.80
N PHE A 149 18.49 -15.05 -19.54
CA PHE A 149 19.64 -14.21 -19.20
C PHE A 149 20.92 -15.00 -18.89
N GLY A 150 20.83 -16.30 -18.63
CA GLY A 150 21.97 -17.10 -18.17
C GLY A 150 22.35 -16.80 -16.72
N ASP A 151 23.65 -16.88 -16.41
CA ASP A 151 24.20 -16.68 -15.06
C ASP A 151 24.66 -15.23 -14.78
N ASP A 152 24.69 -14.35 -15.79
CA ASP A 152 25.32 -13.01 -15.72
C ASP A 152 24.33 -11.88 -16.09
N ASP A 153 23.43 -11.52 -15.18
CA ASP A 153 22.61 -10.30 -15.31
C ASP A 153 22.69 -9.43 -14.05
N TYR A 154 22.44 -8.13 -14.23
CA TYR A 154 22.56 -7.09 -13.19
C TYR A 154 21.44 -7.13 -12.15
N CYS A 155 20.29 -7.72 -12.51
CA CYS A 155 19.15 -7.90 -11.62
C CYS A 155 19.03 -9.37 -11.22
N GLU A 156 18.29 -9.66 -10.16
CA GLU A 156 17.93 -11.02 -9.78
C GLU A 156 16.52 -11.37 -10.29
N SER A 157 16.24 -12.66 -10.48
CA SER A 157 14.87 -13.11 -10.84
C SER A 157 13.81 -12.56 -9.88
N GLU A 158 14.16 -12.38 -8.62
CA GLU A 158 13.27 -11.92 -7.54
C GLU A 158 12.91 -10.43 -7.67
N ASP A 159 13.72 -9.64 -8.39
CA ASP A 159 13.43 -8.23 -8.71
C ASP A 159 12.27 -8.10 -9.71
N TYR A 160 12.10 -9.11 -10.57
CA TYR A 160 11.04 -9.16 -11.57
C TYR A 160 9.79 -9.89 -11.06
N PHE A 161 9.99 -11.00 -10.33
CA PHE A 161 8.90 -11.79 -9.78
C PHE A 161 9.34 -12.51 -8.51
N GLY A 162 8.99 -11.91 -7.37
CA GLY A 162 9.32 -12.42 -6.06
C GLY A 162 8.14 -13.07 -5.35
N ILE A 163 8.39 -13.43 -4.08
CA ILE A 163 7.37 -14.04 -3.23
C ILE A 163 6.20 -13.08 -2.94
N GLY A 164 6.40 -11.76 -3.07
CA GLY A 164 5.34 -10.77 -2.88
C GLY A 164 4.28 -10.85 -3.97
N GLU A 165 4.72 -10.88 -5.22
CA GLU A 165 3.89 -11.02 -6.42
C GLU A 165 3.21 -12.39 -6.42
N ALA A 166 3.98 -13.46 -6.19
CA ALA A 166 3.45 -14.82 -6.12
C ALA A 166 2.35 -14.96 -5.06
N ARG A 167 2.55 -14.40 -3.86
CA ARG A 167 1.53 -14.38 -2.80
C ARG A 167 0.28 -13.61 -3.19
N THR A 168 0.43 -12.52 -3.92
CA THR A 168 -0.69 -11.71 -4.40
C THR A 168 -1.54 -12.50 -5.41
N ILE A 169 -0.88 -13.22 -6.31
CA ILE A 169 -1.50 -14.12 -7.28
C ILE A 169 -2.25 -15.26 -6.56
N VAL A 170 -1.59 -15.99 -5.66
CA VAL A 170 -2.24 -17.14 -4.99
C VAL A 170 -3.42 -16.72 -4.10
N ASN A 171 -3.37 -15.53 -3.49
CA ASN A 171 -4.50 -14.99 -2.72
C ASN A 171 -5.72 -14.62 -3.57
N SER A 172 -5.54 -14.53 -4.88
CA SER A 172 -6.58 -14.13 -5.83
C SER A 172 -6.90 -15.20 -6.87
N LEU A 173 -6.50 -16.45 -6.62
CA LEU A 173 -6.67 -17.59 -7.56
C LEU A 173 -8.08 -17.72 -8.12
N ASP A 174 -9.11 -17.49 -7.31
CA ASP A 174 -10.50 -17.63 -7.75
C ASP A 174 -10.91 -16.57 -8.78
N ASN A 175 -10.18 -15.45 -8.83
CA ASN A 175 -10.45 -14.34 -9.76
C ASN A 175 -9.66 -14.42 -11.06
N ILE A 176 -8.61 -15.25 -11.12
CA ILE A 176 -7.72 -15.39 -12.27
C ILE A 176 -8.34 -16.35 -13.28
N LYS A 177 -8.69 -15.85 -14.47
CA LYS A 177 -9.29 -16.63 -15.57
C LYS A 177 -8.47 -16.57 -16.86
N GLN A 178 -7.67 -15.52 -17.03
CA GLN A 178 -6.84 -15.28 -18.21
C GLN A 178 -5.47 -14.73 -17.80
N SER A 179 -4.48 -14.84 -18.69
CA SER A 179 -3.12 -14.35 -18.46
C SER A 179 -3.06 -12.85 -18.07
N GLN A 180 -3.95 -12.03 -18.65
CA GLN A 180 -4.07 -10.60 -18.33
C GLN A 180 -4.42 -10.32 -16.86
N ASP A 181 -5.10 -11.24 -16.17
CA ASP A 181 -5.42 -11.08 -14.75
C ASP A 181 -4.16 -11.17 -13.87
N ILE A 182 -3.11 -11.84 -14.38
CA ILE A 182 -1.81 -12.01 -13.72
C ILE A 182 -0.85 -10.89 -14.12
N GLU A 183 -0.94 -10.41 -15.36
CA GLU A 183 -0.12 -9.32 -15.89
C GLU A 183 -0.13 -8.11 -14.96
N GLN A 184 -1.30 -7.72 -14.45
CA GLN A 184 -1.41 -6.60 -13.52
C GLN A 184 -0.75 -6.90 -12.15
N ALA A 185 -0.79 -8.14 -11.68
CA ALA A 185 -0.14 -8.54 -10.42
C ALA A 185 1.39 -8.58 -10.55
N MET A 186 1.91 -8.91 -11.74
CA MET A 186 3.34 -8.94 -12.05
C MET A 186 3.89 -7.57 -12.48
N GLY A 187 3.03 -6.58 -12.75
CA GLY A 187 3.46 -5.28 -13.25
C GLY A 187 3.75 -5.24 -14.75
N GLY A 188 3.21 -6.20 -15.51
CA GLY A 188 3.45 -6.39 -16.94
C GLY A 188 4.29 -7.63 -17.24
N ASP A 189 4.42 -7.96 -18.53
CA ASP A 189 5.34 -9.01 -19.01
C ASP A 189 6.75 -8.42 -19.22
N ILE A 190 7.40 -8.07 -18.11
CA ILE A 190 8.73 -7.42 -18.13
C ILE A 190 9.76 -8.35 -18.79
N ILE A 191 9.67 -9.63 -18.49
CA ILE A 191 10.44 -10.69 -19.14
C ILE A 191 9.52 -11.41 -20.12
N GLU A 192 9.88 -11.43 -21.40
CA GLU A 192 9.04 -12.00 -22.45
C GLU A 192 8.60 -13.44 -22.12
N GLY A 193 7.28 -13.66 -22.10
CA GLY A 193 6.67 -14.95 -21.83
C GLY A 193 6.57 -15.32 -20.34
N GLY A 194 7.02 -14.46 -19.42
CA GLY A 194 6.96 -14.70 -17.98
C GLY A 194 5.53 -14.79 -17.46
N VAL A 195 4.65 -13.88 -17.87
CA VAL A 195 3.22 -13.89 -17.50
C VAL A 195 2.53 -15.15 -18.01
N LYS A 196 2.85 -15.54 -19.25
CA LYS A 196 2.28 -16.74 -19.87
C LYS A 196 2.70 -18.01 -19.12
N LEU A 197 3.98 -18.14 -18.78
CA LEU A 197 4.52 -19.25 -18.01
C LEU A 197 3.81 -19.41 -16.67
N VAL A 198 3.68 -18.31 -15.91
CA VAL A 198 3.01 -18.31 -14.60
C VAL A 198 1.54 -18.73 -14.75
N PHE A 199 0.84 -18.23 -15.78
CA PHE A 199 -0.54 -18.61 -16.04
C PHE A 199 -0.68 -20.10 -16.38
N GLU A 200 0.15 -20.61 -17.29
CA GLU A 200 0.16 -22.03 -17.69
C GLU A 200 0.43 -22.94 -16.50
N TYR A 201 1.40 -22.58 -15.64
CA TYR A 201 1.69 -23.33 -14.42
C TYR A 201 0.50 -23.35 -13.45
N LEU A 202 -0.22 -22.24 -13.30
CA LEU A 202 -1.43 -22.23 -12.48
C LEU A 202 -2.52 -23.14 -13.04
N GLU A 203 -2.69 -23.20 -14.36
CA GLU A 203 -3.64 -24.12 -14.98
C GLU A 203 -3.25 -25.60 -14.80
N GLU A 204 -1.96 -25.90 -14.81
CA GLU A 204 -1.45 -27.23 -14.47
C GLU A 204 -1.66 -27.57 -13.00
N TRP A 205 -1.32 -26.65 -12.11
CA TRP A 205 -1.51 -26.83 -10.66
C TRP A 205 -2.97 -27.09 -10.30
N ARG A 206 -3.92 -26.38 -10.94
CA ARG A 206 -5.37 -26.61 -10.74
C ARG A 206 -5.83 -28.05 -11.01
N LYS A 207 -5.07 -28.81 -11.81
CA LYS A 207 -5.36 -30.22 -12.14
C LYS A 207 -4.75 -31.20 -11.14
N GLN A 208 -3.83 -30.75 -10.29
CA GLN A 208 -3.17 -31.59 -9.30
C GLN A 208 -4.09 -31.92 -8.12
N ASP A 209 -3.82 -33.06 -7.46
CA ASP A 209 -4.63 -33.52 -6.33
C ASP A 209 -4.60 -32.54 -5.15
N ILE A 210 -3.47 -31.86 -4.92
CA ILE A 210 -3.31 -30.84 -3.89
C ILE A 210 -4.30 -29.68 -4.10
N ALA A 211 -4.45 -29.23 -5.34
CA ALA A 211 -5.40 -28.17 -5.69
C ALA A 211 -6.86 -28.63 -5.54
N LEU A 212 -7.17 -29.87 -5.89
CA LEU A 212 -8.50 -30.46 -5.70
C LEU A 212 -8.85 -30.56 -4.20
N GLN A 213 -7.92 -31.02 -3.38
CA GLN A 213 -8.10 -31.08 -1.92
C GLN A 213 -8.31 -29.69 -1.31
N TYR A 214 -7.52 -28.70 -1.76
CA TYR A 214 -7.68 -27.31 -1.35
C TYR A 214 -9.07 -26.76 -1.72
N SER A 215 -9.52 -26.97 -2.96
CA SER A 215 -10.84 -26.55 -3.43
C SER A 215 -11.98 -27.19 -2.63
N GLN A 216 -11.90 -28.49 -2.35
CA GLN A 216 -12.86 -29.20 -1.51
C GLN A 216 -12.89 -28.65 -0.07
N LYS A 217 -11.72 -28.34 0.51
CA LYS A 217 -11.61 -27.72 1.83
C LYS A 217 -12.26 -26.33 1.85
N GLN A 218 -12.02 -25.51 0.83
CA GLN A 218 -12.64 -24.18 0.69
C GLN A 218 -14.15 -24.28 0.53
N ALA A 219 -14.66 -25.19 -0.30
CA ALA A 219 -16.10 -25.41 -0.47
C ALA A 219 -16.78 -25.80 0.85
N LYS A 220 -16.17 -26.69 1.64
CA LYS A 220 -16.67 -27.06 2.98
C LYS A 220 -16.72 -25.87 3.93
N LEU A 221 -15.69 -25.01 3.92
CA LEU A 221 -15.67 -23.80 4.76
C LEU A 221 -16.74 -22.79 4.35
N LEU A 222 -16.97 -22.61 3.04
CA LEU A 222 -18.04 -21.76 2.50
C LEU A 222 -19.42 -22.28 2.90
N GLU A 223 -19.67 -23.59 2.77
CA GLU A 223 -20.92 -24.20 3.22
C GLU A 223 -21.14 -24.03 4.73
N MET A 224 -20.09 -24.21 5.54
CA MET A 224 -20.18 -24.02 6.99
C MET A 224 -20.53 -22.58 7.35
N LYS A 225 -19.94 -21.60 6.65
CA LYS A 225 -20.28 -20.17 6.82
C LYS A 225 -21.71 -19.88 6.39
N SER A 226 -22.13 -20.37 5.22
CA SER A 226 -23.51 -20.24 4.73
C SER A 226 -24.52 -20.81 5.73
N LYS A 227 -24.29 -22.03 6.22
CA LYS A 227 -25.12 -22.68 7.25
C LYS A 227 -25.14 -21.88 8.57
N ALA A 228 -24.03 -21.25 8.94
CA ALA A 228 -23.96 -20.40 10.14
C ALA A 228 -24.73 -19.09 9.95
N ASP A 229 -24.65 -18.48 8.77
CA ASP A 229 -25.38 -17.26 8.41
C ASP A 229 -26.89 -17.55 8.28
N ASP A 230 -27.29 -18.66 7.66
CA ASP A 230 -28.67 -19.13 7.63
C ASP A 230 -29.21 -19.36 9.04
N LYS A 231 -28.41 -19.95 9.92
CA LYS A 231 -28.78 -20.16 11.33
C LYS A 231 -28.92 -18.83 12.09
N ARG A 232 -28.10 -17.82 11.77
CA ARG A 232 -28.22 -16.46 12.32
C ARG A 232 -29.49 -15.78 11.82
N VAL A 233 -29.76 -15.81 10.52
CA VAL A 233 -30.98 -15.26 9.92
C VAL A 233 -32.22 -15.97 10.50
N LEU A 234 -32.19 -17.29 10.65
CA LEU A 234 -33.28 -18.04 11.26
C LEU A 234 -33.48 -17.69 12.74
N ALA A 235 -32.40 -17.47 13.50
CA ALA A 235 -32.48 -17.00 14.88
C ALA A 235 -33.06 -15.57 14.97
N ASP A 236 -32.73 -14.69 14.03
CA ASP A 236 -33.28 -13.34 13.95
C ASP A 236 -34.76 -13.35 13.55
N VAL A 237 -35.15 -14.22 12.60
CA VAL A 237 -36.55 -14.39 12.15
C VAL A 237 -37.42 -15.06 13.23
N THR A 238 -36.91 -16.06 13.94
CA THR A 238 -37.65 -16.72 15.04
C THR A 238 -37.81 -15.82 16.28
N ASN A 239 -36.96 -14.78 16.43
CA ASN A 239 -37.14 -13.72 17.43
C ASN A 239 -38.16 -12.63 17.01
N VAL A 240 -38.65 -12.63 15.77
CA VAL A 240 -39.79 -11.80 15.33
C VAL A 240 -41.09 -12.47 15.78
N LYS A 241 -41.50 -12.13 17.01
CA LYS A 241 -42.81 -12.33 17.66
C LYS A 241 -43.89 -13.09 16.85
N GLN A 242 -44.25 -14.25 17.41
CA GLN A 242 -45.58 -14.86 17.30
C GLN A 242 -46.70 -13.82 17.48
N ILE A 243 -47.67 -13.82 16.57
CA ILE A 243 -48.92 -13.06 16.64
C ILE A 243 -49.92 -13.89 17.46
N PRO A 244 -50.42 -13.42 18.62
CA PRO A 244 -51.53 -14.09 19.31
C PRO A 244 -52.87 -13.59 18.75
N THR A 245 -53.73 -14.54 18.39
CA THR A 245 -55.15 -14.39 18.12
C THR A 245 -55.93 -14.06 19.41
N GLY A 246 -56.63 -12.91 19.47
CA GLY A 246 -57.53 -12.53 20.58
C GLY A 246 -57.38 -11.07 21.05
N PRO A 247 -58.44 -10.38 21.52
CA PRO A 247 -58.62 -8.95 21.36
C PRO A 247 -57.55 -8.13 22.09
N ALA A 248 -56.94 -7.22 21.34
CA ALA A 248 -55.67 -6.59 21.66
C ALA A 248 -55.75 -5.57 22.81
N ALA A 249 -55.16 -5.92 23.95
CA ALA A 249 -54.61 -4.94 24.88
C ALA A 249 -53.15 -4.66 24.49
N ALA A 250 -52.91 -3.55 23.82
CA ALA A 250 -51.58 -3.12 23.40
C ALA A 250 -50.68 -2.85 24.62
N THR A 251 -49.87 -3.83 25.02
CA THR A 251 -48.74 -3.62 25.93
C THR A 251 -47.63 -2.91 25.16
N LYS A 252 -47.70 -1.58 25.14
CA LYS A 252 -46.65 -0.69 24.63
C LYS A 252 -45.34 -1.03 25.37
N LYS A 253 -44.35 -1.60 24.67
CA LYS A 253 -42.97 -1.60 25.16
C LYS A 253 -42.58 -0.13 25.38
N LYS A 254 -42.31 0.24 26.63
CA LYS A 254 -41.89 1.60 27.03
C LYS A 254 -40.71 2.01 26.15
N ARG A 255 -40.90 3.00 25.27
CA ARG A 255 -39.79 3.63 24.53
C ARG A 255 -38.79 4.10 25.58
N ARG A 256 -37.52 3.72 25.43
CA ARG A 256 -36.44 4.25 26.29
C ARG A 256 -36.52 5.77 26.23
N SER A 257 -36.58 6.41 27.40
CA SER A 257 -36.59 7.86 27.47
C SER A 257 -35.27 8.40 26.91
N SER A 258 -35.27 9.65 26.45
CA SER A 258 -34.02 10.30 26.00
C SER A 258 -32.94 10.29 27.09
N ALA A 259 -33.35 10.36 28.36
CA ALA A 259 -32.47 10.23 29.52
C ALA A 259 -31.81 8.84 29.60
N GLN A 260 -32.56 7.76 29.34
CA GLN A 260 -32.01 6.40 29.32
C GLN A 260 -30.98 6.23 28.20
N VAL A 261 -31.26 6.78 27.02
CA VAL A 261 -30.33 6.73 25.87
C VAL A 261 -29.06 7.54 26.14
N LYS A 262 -29.19 8.69 26.82
CA LYS A 262 -28.04 9.52 27.22
C LYS A 262 -27.17 8.80 28.24
N ALA A 263 -27.78 8.20 29.27
CA ALA A 263 -27.07 7.40 30.27
C ALA A 263 -26.36 6.18 29.66
N ASP A 264 -27.01 5.46 28.72
CA ASP A 264 -26.40 4.33 28.01
C ASP A 264 -25.16 4.77 27.20
N LYS A 265 -25.22 5.95 26.55
CA LYS A 265 -24.09 6.51 25.80
C LYS A 265 -22.94 6.94 26.73
N GLU A 266 -23.25 7.61 27.83
CA GLU A 266 -22.25 8.02 28.82
C GLU A 266 -21.56 6.80 29.45
N ALA A 267 -22.32 5.76 29.78
CA ALA A 267 -21.79 4.49 30.28
C ALA A 267 -20.89 3.79 29.22
N ALA A 268 -21.26 3.85 27.94
CA ALA A 268 -20.45 3.28 26.86
C ALA A 268 -19.12 4.02 26.68
N ILE A 269 -19.10 5.35 26.81
CA ILE A 269 -17.89 6.18 26.74
C ILE A 269 -16.96 5.84 27.91
N LEU A 270 -17.49 5.82 29.14
CA LEU A 270 -16.71 5.47 30.34
C LEU A 270 -16.08 4.08 30.24
N LYS A 271 -16.83 3.11 29.70
CA LYS A 271 -16.34 1.76 29.47
C LYS A 271 -15.23 1.70 28.41
N ALA A 272 -15.36 2.48 27.33
CA ALA A 272 -14.34 2.56 26.30
C ALA A 272 -13.03 3.18 26.81
N ASP A 273 -13.14 4.23 27.64
CA ASP A 273 -11.98 4.88 28.25
C ASP A 273 -11.29 3.99 29.27
N PHE A 274 -12.05 3.25 30.09
CA PHE A 274 -11.51 2.21 30.97
C PHE A 274 -10.73 1.15 30.18
N ASN A 275 -11.34 0.58 29.12
CA ASN A 275 -10.68 -0.41 28.29
C ASN A 275 -9.39 0.13 27.64
N ARG A 276 -9.39 1.40 27.20
CA ARG A 276 -8.21 2.05 26.63
C ARG A 276 -7.08 2.16 27.66
N ARG A 277 -7.37 2.53 28.92
CA ARG A 277 -6.38 2.60 30.00
C ARG A 277 -5.80 1.24 30.34
N CYS A 278 -6.65 0.22 30.49
CA CYS A 278 -6.19 -1.15 30.76
C CYS A 278 -5.25 -1.66 29.65
N LEU A 279 -5.59 -1.41 28.38
CA LEU A 279 -4.71 -1.76 27.26
C LEU A 279 -3.37 -1.04 27.30
N LYS A 280 -3.35 0.24 27.72
CA LYS A 280 -2.13 1.02 27.88
C LYS A 280 -1.25 0.45 29.00
N TRP A 281 -1.82 0.19 30.18
CA TRP A 281 -1.07 -0.35 31.32
C TRP A 281 -0.50 -1.74 31.07
N MET A 282 -1.23 -2.59 30.34
CA MET A 282 -0.70 -3.90 29.95
C MET A 282 0.44 -3.82 28.93
N LYS A 283 0.36 -2.90 27.97
CA LYS A 283 1.32 -2.85 26.84
C LYS A 283 2.55 -2.01 27.10
N GLU A 284 2.39 -0.88 27.78
CA GLU A 284 3.44 0.11 27.97
C GLU A 284 4.07 -0.01 29.36
N ASP A 285 3.25 -0.18 30.39
CA ASP A 285 3.70 -0.22 31.79
C ASP A 285 3.93 -1.66 32.31
N ASN A 286 3.69 -2.67 31.47
CA ASN A 286 3.78 -4.11 31.78
C ASN A 286 3.03 -4.53 33.07
N VAL A 287 1.90 -3.90 33.36
CA VAL A 287 1.08 -4.23 34.53
C VAL A 287 0.40 -5.59 34.31
N PRO A 288 0.60 -6.57 35.20
CA PRO A 288 -0.09 -7.86 35.13
C PRO A 288 -1.62 -7.71 35.18
N ALA A 289 -2.35 -8.57 34.47
CA ALA A 289 -3.80 -8.45 34.32
C ALA A 289 -4.57 -8.54 35.66
N ASP A 290 -4.02 -9.29 36.63
CA ASP A 290 -4.53 -9.43 38.00
C ASP A 290 -4.38 -8.16 38.85
N LYS A 291 -3.57 -7.19 38.41
CA LYS A 291 -3.32 -5.91 39.12
C LYS A 291 -3.92 -4.69 38.42
N LEU A 292 -4.74 -4.89 37.37
CA LEU A 292 -5.36 -3.79 36.64
C LEU A 292 -6.42 -3.05 37.46
N ASP A 293 -7.15 -3.78 38.32
CA ASP A 293 -8.19 -3.18 39.16
C ASP A 293 -7.56 -2.27 40.23
N GLU A 294 -6.48 -2.71 40.90
CA GLU A 294 -5.71 -1.88 41.84
C GLU A 294 -5.13 -0.63 41.15
N ARG A 295 -4.69 -0.78 39.89
CA ARG A 295 -4.14 0.32 39.09
C ARG A 295 -5.20 1.34 38.67
N GLU A 296 -6.40 0.87 38.33
CA GLU A 296 -7.53 1.75 38.05
C GLU A 296 -7.98 2.49 39.31
N GLU A 297 -8.05 1.83 40.46
CA GLU A 297 -8.39 2.48 41.73
C GLU A 297 -7.40 3.59 42.09
N ALA A 298 -6.09 3.36 41.90
CA ALA A 298 -5.07 4.38 42.11
C ALA A 298 -5.27 5.59 41.17
N TYR A 299 -5.53 5.33 39.87
CA TYR A 299 -5.80 6.40 38.89
C TYR A 299 -7.03 7.24 39.26
N GLN A 300 -8.12 6.60 39.70
CA GLN A 300 -9.33 7.30 40.13
C GLN A 300 -9.11 8.10 41.42
N ASN A 301 -8.28 7.61 42.34
CA ASN A 301 -7.92 8.33 43.56
C ASN A 301 -7.06 9.56 43.27
N ASP A 302 -6.10 9.47 42.36
CA ASP A 302 -5.28 10.60 41.90
C ASP A 302 -6.15 11.68 41.24
N LEU A 303 -7.09 11.30 40.38
CA LEU A 303 -8.07 12.21 39.77
C LEU A 303 -8.90 12.96 40.82
N LYS A 304 -9.37 12.26 41.86
CA LYS A 304 -10.15 12.86 42.95
C LYS A 304 -9.32 13.83 43.81
N GLN A 305 -8.05 13.52 44.05
CA GLN A 305 -7.13 14.40 44.77
C GLN A 305 -6.82 15.66 43.97
N GLN A 306 -6.59 15.53 42.66
CA GLN A 306 -6.39 16.68 41.76
C GLN A 306 -7.65 17.57 41.65
N ALA A 307 -8.84 16.97 41.65
CA ALA A 307 -10.11 17.72 41.65
C ALA A 307 -10.36 18.47 42.98
N SER A 308 -9.90 17.93 44.11
CA SER A 308 -10.08 18.55 45.43
C SER A 308 -9.06 19.67 45.71
N GLY A 309 -7.84 19.55 45.18
CA GLY A 309 -6.80 20.58 45.32
C GLY A 309 -7.12 21.90 44.59
N ASN A 310 -7.89 21.85 43.50
CA ASN A 310 -8.30 23.04 42.74
C ASN A 310 -9.48 23.79 43.37
N ALA A 311 -10.20 23.22 44.34
CA ALA A 311 -11.33 23.89 45.01
C ALA A 311 -10.89 24.74 46.22
N GLN A 312 -9.64 24.63 46.67
CA GLN A 312 -9.17 25.22 47.93
C GLN A 312 -8.39 26.53 47.75
N VAL A 313 -8.24 27.03 46.51
CA VAL A 313 -7.45 28.23 46.18
C VAL A 313 -8.31 29.51 46.07
N ASP A 314 -9.65 29.40 46.09
CA ASP A 314 -10.56 30.55 45.83
C ASP A 314 -11.22 31.18 47.07
N PHE A 315 -10.68 30.99 48.28
CA PHE A 315 -11.27 31.61 49.48
C PHE A 315 -10.24 32.10 50.50
N CYS A 316 -9.51 33.17 50.18
CA CYS A 316 -8.98 34.13 51.15
C CYS A 316 -8.33 35.33 50.43
N ASP A 317 -9.13 36.31 50.00
CA ASP A 317 -8.73 37.72 50.16
C ASP A 317 -9.93 38.66 49.99
N THR A 318 -10.53 39.06 51.10
CA THR A 318 -11.29 40.33 51.21
C THR A 318 -11.59 40.63 52.68
N ARG A 319 -11.25 41.85 53.11
CA ARG A 319 -11.30 42.48 54.45
C ARG A 319 -9.95 42.39 55.19
N LEU A 320 -9.27 43.47 55.54
CA LEU A 320 -9.65 44.87 55.82
C LEU A 320 -8.48 45.79 55.47
#